data_AF-A0A9Q6P5C7-F1
#
_entry.id   AF-A0A9Q6P5C7-F1
#
_cell.length_a   1.000
_cell.length_b   1.000
_cell.length_c   1.000
_cell.angle_alpha   90.00
_cell.angle_beta   90.00
_cell.angle_gamma   90.00
#
_symmetry.space_group_name_H-M   'P 1'
#
loop_
_entity.id
_entity.type
_entity.pdbx_description
1 polymer ?
#
loop_
_entity_poly.entity_id
_entity_poly.type
_entity_poly.pdbx_seq_one_letter_code
_entity_poly.pdbx_strand_id
1 'polypeptide(L)'
;MSFKKSEQLNILDTVFKKEFKNGLGLMKPQWEVVAMAIPSSTQTNTYGWLGHFPKMREWVGERQIQKMQAQGMTIENKLFESTVSVPRTNIEDDQVGMFSTISKQAGQSAAELPDDLVFSLLKKGKTTQCYDGKMFFGIDHPVYENVDGTGKSENQRNLTTGKAGKSTKPSGAGVADGASENGKTDKPAFYILDTTNAIKPLIWQERTKPEIEPKFDPSKSDKVFMEDIYLWGVRARGNAGFGFWQLIHRVENSEMTKEVLVEVITTMRHLKGDGGKLLNIRPNVLLVPPSLEYTARQLVEADVINGTTNVLKGVLKVEVSPFIVE
;
A
#
# COMPACT_ATOMS: atom_id res chain seq x y z
N MET A 1 21.86 40.61 32.65
CA MET A 1 20.68 39.71 32.55
C MET A 1 21.19 38.31 32.27
N SER A 2 20.90 37.33 33.13
CA SER A 2 21.31 35.94 32.89
C SER A 2 20.49 35.39 31.73
N PHE A 3 21.15 35.07 30.62
CA PHE A 3 20.55 34.35 29.50
C PHE A 3 20.08 32.99 30.03
N LYS A 4 18.77 32.84 30.25
CA LYS A 4 18.18 31.58 30.73
C LYS A 4 18.13 30.58 29.58
N LYS A 5 19.31 30.07 29.21
CA LYS A 5 19.55 29.15 28.10
C LYS A 5 18.61 27.94 28.11
N SER A 6 18.28 27.42 29.28
CA SER A 6 17.32 26.33 29.45
C SER A 6 15.88 26.72 29.09
N GLU A 7 15.47 27.95 29.37
CA GLU A 7 14.12 28.45 29.07
C GLU A 7 13.94 28.63 27.54
N GLN A 8 14.94 29.18 26.86
CA GLN A 8 14.93 29.31 25.39
C GLN A 8 14.94 27.96 24.68
N LEU A 9 15.70 26.98 25.17
CA LEU A 9 15.71 25.62 24.60
C LEU A 9 14.36 24.91 24.77
N ASN A 10 13.68 25.11 25.90
CA ASN A 10 12.34 24.55 26.12
C ASN A 10 11.28 25.21 25.22
N ILE A 11 11.37 26.53 25.01
CA ILE A 11 10.53 27.24 24.06
C ILE A 11 10.78 26.71 22.64
N LEU A 12 12.05 26.54 22.26
CA LEU A 12 12.44 26.01 20.96
C LEU A 12 11.92 24.59 20.72
N ASP A 13 12.07 23.70 21.71
CA ASP A 13 11.51 22.34 21.64
C ASP A 13 9.99 22.36 21.46
N THR A 14 9.29 23.25 22.16
CA THR A 14 7.84 23.42 22.01
C THR A 14 7.48 23.88 20.59
N VAL A 15 8.24 24.82 20.03
CA VAL A 15 8.06 25.29 18.65
C VAL A 15 8.33 24.17 17.65
N PHE A 16 9.42 23.41 17.81
CA PHE A 16 9.74 22.31 16.89
C PHE A 16 8.71 21.19 16.98
N LYS A 17 8.26 20.79 18.18
CA LYS A 17 7.17 19.81 18.31
C LYS A 17 5.88 20.28 17.64
N LYS A 18 5.57 21.58 17.71
CA LYS A 18 4.43 22.17 17.00
C LYS A 18 4.63 22.13 15.49
N GLU A 19 5.78 22.59 14.98
CA GLU A 19 6.04 22.60 13.54
C GLU A 19 6.17 21.20 12.95
N PHE A 20 6.75 20.24 13.68
CA PHE A 20 6.73 18.83 13.31
C PHE A 20 5.30 18.30 13.14
N LYS A 21 4.40 18.60 14.08
CA LYS A 21 2.97 18.25 13.96
C LYS A 21 2.30 18.94 12.77
N ASN A 22 2.63 20.21 12.51
CA ASN A 22 2.15 20.91 11.32
C ASN A 22 2.66 20.22 10.04
N GLY A 23 3.92 19.78 10.04
CA GLY A 23 4.56 19.02 8.98
C GLY A 23 3.87 17.71 8.68
N LEU A 24 3.53 16.94 9.72
CA LEU A 24 2.74 15.70 9.59
C LEU A 24 1.38 15.95 8.91
N GLY A 25 0.81 17.15 9.05
CA GLY A 25 -0.45 17.55 8.44
C GLY A 25 -0.33 18.19 7.06
N LEU A 26 0.88 18.43 6.53
CA LEU A 26 1.06 19.07 5.22
C LEU A 26 0.68 18.16 4.05
N MET A 27 0.84 16.86 4.24
CA MET A 27 0.56 15.84 3.23
C MET A 27 -0.48 14.90 3.81
N LYS A 28 -1.52 14.59 3.01
CA LYS A 28 -2.43 13.49 3.30
C LYS A 28 -1.89 12.25 2.58
N PRO A 29 -1.36 11.25 3.29
CA PRO A 29 -0.81 10.07 2.66
C PRO A 29 -1.89 9.31 1.88
N GLN A 30 -1.51 8.69 0.76
CA GLN A 30 -2.42 7.96 -0.13
C GLN A 30 -2.42 6.44 0.12
N TRP A 31 -1.50 5.91 0.92
CA TRP A 31 -1.36 4.48 1.19
C TRP A 31 -2.65 3.85 1.70
N GLU A 32 -3.48 4.63 2.42
CA GLU A 32 -4.78 4.18 2.91
C GLU A 32 -5.72 3.76 1.78
N VAL A 33 -5.51 4.21 0.54
CA VAL A 33 -6.29 3.73 -0.61
C VAL A 33 -6.06 2.23 -0.83
N VAL A 34 -4.83 1.76 -0.69
CA VAL A 34 -4.42 0.40 -1.10
C VAL A 34 -4.08 -0.53 0.08
N ALA A 35 -3.84 0.04 1.26
CA ALA A 35 -3.38 -0.67 2.45
C ALA A 35 -4.23 -0.39 3.68
N MET A 36 -4.27 -1.36 4.59
CA MET A 36 -4.88 -1.23 5.92
C MET A 36 -3.81 -1.04 6.99
N ALA A 37 -4.12 -0.25 8.03
CA ALA A 37 -3.26 -0.05 9.18
C ALA A 37 -3.41 -1.21 10.17
N ILE A 38 -2.30 -1.79 10.61
CA ILE A 38 -2.29 -2.81 11.66
C ILE A 38 -1.29 -2.42 12.75
N PRO A 39 -1.72 -2.26 14.01
CA PRO A 39 -0.80 -1.99 15.10
C PRO A 39 0.08 -3.22 15.39
N SER A 40 1.37 -3.00 15.66
CA SER A 40 2.32 -4.05 16.01
C SER A 40 2.97 -3.83 17.38
N SER A 41 3.02 -4.91 18.17
CA SER A 41 3.66 -4.94 19.49
C SER A 41 4.86 -5.91 19.56
N THR A 42 5.14 -6.69 18.52
CA THR A 42 6.25 -7.66 18.43
C THR A 42 7.33 -7.23 17.42
N GLN A 43 8.51 -7.86 17.42
CA GLN A 43 9.54 -7.56 16.39
C GLN A 43 9.01 -7.87 14.99
N THR A 44 8.27 -8.97 14.92
CA THR A 44 7.74 -9.55 13.71
C THR A 44 6.29 -9.95 13.96
N ASN A 45 5.40 -9.66 13.01
CA ASN A 45 4.04 -10.16 13.04
C ASN A 45 3.86 -11.20 11.94
N THR A 46 3.27 -12.33 12.31
CA THR A 46 2.86 -13.37 11.36
C THR A 46 1.37 -13.22 11.09
N TYR A 47 1.03 -12.93 9.84
CA TYR A 47 -0.33 -12.89 9.34
C TYR A 47 -0.68 -14.29 8.87
N GLY A 48 -1.35 -15.05 9.74
CA GLY A 48 -1.90 -16.35 9.40
C GLY A 48 -3.17 -16.18 8.59
N TRP A 49 -3.08 -16.46 7.29
CA TRP A 49 -4.22 -16.57 6.40
C TRP A 49 -4.75 -17.98 6.55
N LEU A 50 -5.78 -18.14 7.39
CA LEU A 50 -6.64 -19.30 7.30
C LEU A 50 -7.37 -19.25 5.95
N GLY A 51 -7.46 -20.38 5.27
CA GLY A 51 -8.22 -20.53 4.03
C GLY A 51 -9.66 -20.03 4.19
N HIS A 52 -10.42 -19.95 3.10
CA HIS A 52 -11.78 -19.45 3.19
C HIS A 52 -12.67 -20.43 3.95
N PHE A 53 -13.50 -19.91 4.85
CA PHE A 53 -14.47 -20.75 5.56
C PHE A 53 -15.36 -21.51 4.54
N PRO A 54 -15.55 -22.84 4.71
CA PRO A 54 -16.31 -23.65 3.77
C PRO A 54 -17.69 -23.07 3.44
N LYS A 55 -18.23 -23.40 2.27
CA LYS A 55 -19.60 -23.01 1.93
C LYS A 55 -20.58 -23.64 2.91
N MET A 56 -21.59 -22.86 3.29
CA MET A 56 -22.74 -23.41 4.00
C MET A 56 -23.43 -24.46 3.12
N ARG A 57 -23.83 -25.57 3.72
CA ARG A 57 -24.58 -26.65 3.07
C ARG A 57 -25.83 -26.94 3.89
N GLU A 58 -26.81 -27.57 3.26
CA GLU A 58 -27.99 -28.07 3.96
C GLU A 58 -27.57 -29.03 5.08
N TRP A 59 -28.21 -28.88 6.24
CA TRP A 59 -27.89 -29.67 7.42
C TRP A 59 -28.55 -31.05 7.32
N VAL A 60 -27.75 -32.08 7.05
CA VAL A 60 -28.19 -33.48 7.02
C VAL A 60 -27.26 -34.31 7.90
N GLY A 61 -27.79 -34.89 8.98
CA GLY A 61 -27.02 -35.71 9.92
C GLY A 61 -26.06 -34.91 10.82
N GLU A 62 -24.89 -35.49 11.10
CA GLU A 62 -23.85 -34.88 11.94
C GLU A 62 -23.02 -33.82 11.19
N ARG A 63 -22.38 -32.93 11.95
CA ARG A 63 -21.47 -31.91 11.40
C ARG A 63 -20.27 -32.59 10.75
N GLN A 64 -19.98 -32.22 9.50
CA GLN A 64 -18.69 -32.55 8.88
C GLN A 64 -17.68 -31.44 9.17
N ILE A 65 -16.61 -31.81 9.86
CA ILE A 65 -15.52 -30.91 10.24
C ILE A 65 -14.48 -30.94 9.12
N GLN A 66 -14.31 -29.80 8.43
CA GLN A 66 -13.23 -29.63 7.45
C GLN A 66 -12.05 -28.93 8.13
N LYS A 67 -10.84 -29.45 7.91
CA LYS A 67 -9.61 -28.76 8.30
C LYS A 67 -9.32 -27.67 7.29
N MET A 68 -8.90 -26.51 7.75
CA MET A 68 -8.59 -25.38 6.89
C MET A 68 -7.08 -25.34 6.65
N GLN A 69 -6.68 -25.00 5.42
CA GLN A 69 -5.28 -24.70 5.14
C GLN A 69 -4.87 -23.42 5.88
N ALA A 70 -3.65 -23.40 6.43
CA ALA A 70 -3.04 -22.21 6.99
C ALA A 70 -1.82 -21.85 6.16
N GLN A 71 -1.82 -20.66 5.59
CA GLN A 71 -0.67 -20.02 4.97
C GLN A 71 -0.38 -18.74 5.73
N GLY A 72 0.79 -18.13 5.55
CA GLY A 72 1.04 -16.87 6.22
C GLY A 72 2.16 -16.04 5.63
N MET A 73 2.12 -14.75 5.92
CA MET A 73 3.22 -13.83 5.64
C MET A 73 3.76 -13.25 6.93
N THR A 74 5.05 -13.00 6.92
CA THR A 74 5.78 -12.46 8.06
C THR A 74 6.24 -11.06 7.71
N ILE A 75 5.82 -10.06 8.49
CA ILE A 75 6.28 -8.68 8.36
C ILE A 75 7.15 -8.33 9.55
N GLU A 76 8.45 -8.20 9.31
CA GLU A 76 9.41 -7.70 10.30
C GLU A 76 9.37 -6.17 10.34
N ASN A 77 9.29 -5.60 11.54
CA ASN A 77 9.34 -4.16 11.75
C ASN A 77 10.73 -3.61 11.45
N LYS A 78 10.80 -2.55 10.65
CA LYS A 78 12.03 -1.81 10.38
C LYS A 78 12.10 -0.55 11.24
N LEU A 79 13.31 -0.16 11.61
CA LEU A 79 13.59 1.07 12.33
C LEU A 79 13.99 2.15 11.32
N PHE A 80 13.37 3.32 11.44
CA PHE A 80 13.65 4.50 10.62
C PHE A 80 14.03 5.66 11.53
N GLU A 81 14.95 6.50 11.07
CA GLU A 81 15.36 7.71 11.77
C GLU A 81 15.63 8.86 10.79
N SER A 82 15.46 10.08 11.27
CA SER A 82 15.95 11.30 10.61
C SER A 82 16.38 12.28 11.69
N THR A 83 17.67 12.63 11.70
CA THR A 83 18.25 13.48 12.75
C THR A 83 18.89 14.72 12.16
N VAL A 84 18.56 15.88 12.74
CA VAL A 84 19.15 17.18 12.37
C VAL A 84 19.92 17.77 13.54
N SER A 85 21.06 18.39 13.22
CA SER A 85 21.89 19.12 14.16
C SER A 85 21.71 20.63 14.01
N VAL A 86 21.79 21.34 15.13
CA VAL A 86 21.76 22.80 15.18
C VAL A 86 22.95 23.28 16.01
N PRO A 87 23.88 24.06 15.43
CA PRO A 87 24.95 24.68 16.19
C PRO A 87 24.38 25.56 17.31
N ARG A 88 25.00 25.52 18.48
CA ARG A 88 24.54 26.29 19.64
C ARG A 88 24.56 27.79 19.41
N THR A 89 25.58 28.28 18.71
CA THR A 89 25.73 29.69 18.30
C THR A 89 24.51 30.18 17.52
N ASN A 90 23.94 29.36 16.64
CA ASN A 90 22.77 29.75 15.84
C ASN A 90 21.51 29.98 16.70
N ILE A 91 21.41 29.34 17.86
CA ILE A 91 20.34 29.59 18.83
C ILE A 91 20.63 30.83 19.67
N GLU A 92 21.90 31.08 19.98
CA GLU A 92 22.33 32.31 20.67
C GLU A 92 22.11 33.56 19.80
N ASP A 93 22.27 33.42 18.48
CA ASP A 93 22.12 34.47 17.47
C ASP A 93 20.67 34.62 16.93
N ASP A 94 19.68 34.04 17.62
CA ASP A 94 18.24 34.12 17.30
C ASP A 94 17.83 33.67 15.87
N GLN A 95 18.57 32.73 15.28
CA GLN A 95 18.28 32.17 13.95
C GLN A 95 17.17 31.08 13.97
N VAL A 96 16.32 31.08 14.99
CA VAL A 96 15.34 30.03 15.30
C VAL A 96 14.31 29.81 14.20
N GLY A 97 13.93 30.86 13.48
CA GLY A 97 12.95 30.79 12.39
C GLY A 97 13.34 29.81 11.28
N MET A 98 14.63 29.73 10.93
CA MET A 98 15.12 28.80 9.90
C MET A 98 14.94 27.33 10.30
N PHE A 99 15.16 27.01 11.58
CA PHE A 99 15.09 25.65 12.08
C PHE A 99 13.64 25.16 12.30
N SER A 100 12.70 26.09 12.49
CA SER A 100 11.27 25.77 12.54
C SER A 100 10.79 25.15 11.22
N THR A 101 11.27 25.64 10.06
CA THR A 101 11.00 25.07 8.74
C THR A 101 11.59 23.66 8.59
N ILE A 102 12.79 23.43 9.12
CA ILE A 102 13.43 22.10 9.08
C ILE A 102 12.61 21.10 9.91
N SER A 103 12.14 21.48 11.10
CA SER A 103 11.27 20.63 11.91
C SER A 103 9.96 20.29 11.21
N LYS A 104 9.38 21.26 10.49
CA LYS A 104 8.20 21.04 9.64
C LYS A 104 8.48 20.07 8.50
N GLN A 105 9.61 20.19 7.81
CA GLN A 105 10.03 19.25 6.76
C GLN A 105 10.25 17.84 7.31
N ALA A 106 10.84 17.71 8.52
CA ALA A 106 10.98 16.41 9.18
C ALA A 106 9.62 15.76 9.46
N GLY A 107 8.62 16.56 9.88
CA GLY A 107 7.24 16.10 10.03
C GLY A 107 6.63 15.64 8.70
N GLN A 108 6.86 16.38 7.62
CA GLN A 108 6.38 15.99 6.30
C GLN A 108 7.01 14.67 5.83
N SER A 109 8.34 14.53 5.90
CA SER A 109 9.04 13.29 5.51
C SER A 109 8.59 12.09 6.36
N ALA A 110 8.33 12.31 7.65
CA ALA A 110 7.78 11.28 8.53
C ALA A 110 6.36 10.83 8.13
N ALA A 111 5.54 11.74 7.60
CA ALA A 111 4.21 11.42 7.08
C ALA A 111 4.25 10.70 5.73
N GLU A 112 5.28 10.92 4.91
CA GLU A 112 5.48 10.28 3.60
C GLU A 112 5.96 8.81 3.72
N LEU A 113 6.60 8.45 4.84
CA LEU A 113 7.19 7.12 5.04
C LEU A 113 6.24 5.93 4.73
N PRO A 114 4.97 5.92 5.18
CA PRO A 114 4.06 4.84 4.84
C PRO A 114 3.73 4.77 3.33
N ASP A 115 3.62 5.90 2.63
CA ASP A 115 3.42 5.94 1.18
C ASP A 115 4.62 5.30 0.48
N ASP A 116 5.84 5.71 0.84
CA ASP A 116 7.07 5.16 0.27
C ASP A 116 7.13 3.64 0.41
N LEU A 117 6.84 3.13 1.62
CA LEU A 117 6.90 1.70 1.90
C LEU A 117 5.79 0.94 1.18
N VAL A 118 4.55 1.40 1.24
CA VAL A 118 3.38 0.72 0.66
C VAL A 118 3.43 0.74 -0.86
N PHE A 119 3.65 1.88 -1.49
CA PHE A 119 3.69 1.96 -2.96
C PHE A 119 4.94 1.28 -3.55
N SER A 120 6.05 1.20 -2.81
CA SER A 120 7.21 0.39 -3.25
C SER A 120 6.88 -1.10 -3.40
N LEU A 121 5.90 -1.62 -2.66
CA LEU A 121 5.46 -3.02 -2.80
C LEU A 121 4.75 -3.26 -4.12
N LEU A 122 3.97 -2.30 -4.62
CA LEU A 122 3.30 -2.45 -5.91
C LEU A 122 4.31 -2.64 -7.05
N LYS A 123 5.42 -1.87 -7.02
CA LYS A 123 6.53 -2.01 -7.97
C LYS A 123 7.24 -3.37 -7.85
N LYS A 124 7.35 -3.89 -6.62
CA LYS A 124 8.00 -5.18 -6.31
C LYS A 124 7.09 -6.39 -6.44
N GLY A 125 5.79 -6.22 -6.65
CA GLY A 125 4.81 -7.31 -6.62
C GLY A 125 5.05 -8.39 -7.69
N LYS A 126 5.76 -8.05 -8.77
CA LYS A 126 6.17 -9.02 -9.82
C LYS A 126 7.41 -9.83 -9.48
N THR A 127 8.17 -9.43 -8.46
CA THR A 127 9.47 -10.04 -8.11
C THR A 127 9.49 -10.58 -6.68
N THR A 128 8.42 -10.39 -5.91
CA THR A 128 8.32 -10.83 -4.53
C THR A 128 7.17 -11.82 -4.39
N GLN A 129 7.46 -12.96 -3.76
CA GLN A 129 6.46 -13.98 -3.47
C GLN A 129 5.48 -13.51 -2.39
N CYS A 130 4.21 -13.90 -2.53
CA CYS A 130 3.19 -13.76 -1.49
C CYS A 130 3.00 -15.09 -0.72
N TYR A 131 1.97 -15.17 0.11
CA TYR A 131 1.77 -16.28 1.04
C TYR A 131 1.54 -17.66 0.38
N ASP A 132 1.18 -17.69 -0.90
CA ASP A 132 0.99 -18.93 -1.67
C ASP A 132 2.26 -19.39 -2.41
N GLY A 133 3.38 -18.68 -2.22
CA GLY A 133 4.66 -18.97 -2.86
C GLY A 133 4.77 -18.51 -4.31
N LYS A 134 3.75 -17.84 -4.86
CA LYS A 134 3.78 -17.22 -6.20
C LYS A 134 4.04 -15.72 -6.08
N MET A 135 4.44 -15.10 -7.19
CA MET A 135 4.64 -13.63 -7.22
C MET A 135 3.32 -12.94 -6.89
N PHE A 136 3.35 -11.87 -6.08
CA PHE A 136 2.13 -11.17 -5.67
C PHE A 136 1.28 -10.70 -6.86
N PHE A 137 1.93 -10.24 -7.94
CA PHE A 137 1.30 -10.08 -9.24
C PHE A 137 1.68 -11.25 -10.15
N GLY A 138 0.76 -12.19 -10.30
CA GLY A 138 1.00 -13.46 -10.97
C GLY A 138 -0.15 -13.90 -11.86
N ILE A 139 0.15 -14.90 -12.69
CA ILE A 139 -0.82 -15.58 -13.56
C ILE A 139 -1.12 -17.01 -13.13
N ASP A 140 -0.49 -17.46 -12.04
CA ASP A 140 -0.37 -18.86 -11.66
C ASP A 140 -0.62 -19.11 -10.16
N HIS A 141 -1.52 -18.34 -9.54
CA HIS A 141 -1.92 -18.56 -8.14
C HIS A 141 -2.78 -19.81 -8.02
N PRO A 142 -2.34 -20.87 -7.29
CA PRO A 142 -3.08 -22.10 -7.20
C PRO A 142 -4.29 -21.95 -6.27
N VAL A 143 -5.41 -22.52 -6.68
CA VAL A 143 -6.61 -22.69 -5.85
C VAL A 143 -7.04 -24.14 -5.93
N TYR A 144 -7.28 -24.75 -4.78
CA TYR A 144 -7.49 -26.18 -4.63
C TYR A 144 -8.98 -26.53 -4.56
N GLU A 145 -9.30 -27.71 -5.10
CA GLU A 145 -10.65 -28.28 -5.04
C GLU A 145 -11.19 -28.38 -3.61
N ASN A 146 -10.34 -28.71 -2.65
CA ASN A 146 -10.70 -28.86 -1.24
C ASN A 146 -10.16 -27.72 -0.38
N VAL A 147 -10.92 -27.32 0.65
CA VAL A 147 -10.59 -26.21 1.57
C VAL A 147 -9.33 -26.41 2.42
N ASP A 148 -8.80 -27.63 2.46
CA ASP A 148 -7.59 -28.01 3.19
C ASP A 148 -6.32 -27.85 2.32
N GLY A 149 -6.47 -27.36 1.09
CA GLY A 149 -5.36 -27.20 0.15
C GLY A 149 -5.02 -28.47 -0.63
N THR A 150 -5.93 -29.44 -0.68
CA THR A 150 -5.74 -30.72 -1.39
C THR A 150 -6.65 -30.85 -2.62
N GLY A 151 -6.41 -31.88 -3.43
CA GLY A 151 -7.15 -32.14 -4.66
C GLY A 151 -6.54 -31.45 -5.87
N LYS A 152 -7.28 -31.39 -6.97
CA LYS A 152 -6.81 -30.74 -8.20
C LYS A 152 -6.69 -29.23 -7.97
N SER A 153 -5.57 -28.63 -8.39
CA SER A 153 -5.42 -27.17 -8.40
C SER A 153 -5.78 -26.58 -9.75
N GLU A 154 -6.37 -25.40 -9.71
CA GLU A 154 -6.57 -24.52 -10.87
C GLU A 154 -5.92 -23.17 -10.59
N ASN A 155 -5.28 -22.60 -11.62
CA ASN A 155 -4.60 -21.33 -11.48
C ASN A 155 -5.56 -20.16 -11.70
N GLN A 156 -5.47 -19.19 -10.81
CA GLN A 156 -6.08 -17.88 -10.92
C GLN A 156 -4.99 -16.81 -11.08
N ARG A 157 -5.39 -15.60 -11.48
CA ARG A 157 -4.46 -14.53 -11.82
C ARG A 157 -4.92 -13.19 -11.27
N ASN A 158 -3.95 -12.31 -11.05
CA ASN A 158 -4.17 -10.89 -10.82
C ASN A 158 -3.24 -9.99 -11.64
N LEU A 159 -2.74 -10.51 -12.76
CA LEU A 159 -1.90 -9.79 -13.71
C LEU A 159 -2.47 -9.93 -15.13
N THR A 160 -2.52 -8.82 -15.86
CA THR A 160 -2.84 -8.77 -17.29
C THR A 160 -1.78 -7.97 -18.04
N THR A 161 -1.27 -8.52 -19.14
CA THR A 161 -0.21 -7.92 -19.96
C THR A 161 -0.55 -7.95 -21.45
N GLY A 162 -0.13 -6.95 -22.22
CA GLY A 162 -0.09 -7.01 -23.68
C GLY A 162 -1.44 -6.94 -24.43
N LYS A 163 -2.53 -6.45 -23.82
CA LYS A 163 -3.84 -6.42 -24.48
C LYS A 163 -4.02 -5.17 -25.36
N ALA A 164 -4.19 -5.40 -26.66
CA ALA A 164 -4.82 -4.44 -27.58
C ALA A 164 -6.34 -4.54 -27.40
N GLY A 165 -7.06 -3.42 -27.35
CA GLY A 165 -8.51 -3.32 -27.06
C GLY A 165 -9.46 -4.00 -28.05
N LYS A 166 -9.26 -5.27 -28.38
CA LYS A 166 -10.21 -6.10 -29.12
C LYS A 166 -11.00 -6.92 -28.11
N SER A 167 -12.31 -6.71 -28.10
CA SER A 167 -13.25 -7.46 -27.26
C SER A 167 -13.15 -8.96 -27.56
N THR A 168 -12.50 -9.71 -26.69
CA THR A 168 -12.67 -11.16 -26.63
C THR A 168 -13.59 -11.48 -25.47
N LYS A 169 -14.52 -12.42 -25.71
CA LYS A 169 -15.54 -12.87 -24.76
C LYS A 169 -14.93 -13.16 -23.37
N PRO A 170 -15.70 -13.00 -22.28
CA PRO A 170 -15.29 -13.49 -20.98
C PRO A 170 -15.08 -15.00 -21.10
N SER A 171 -13.83 -15.42 -21.06
CA SER A 171 -13.45 -16.82 -21.14
C SER A 171 -13.37 -17.35 -19.71
N GLY A 172 -14.35 -18.16 -19.34
CA GLY A 172 -14.15 -19.13 -18.28
C GLY A 172 -12.98 -20.05 -18.67
N ALA A 173 -12.13 -20.34 -17.69
CA ALA A 173 -11.00 -21.26 -17.78
C ALA A 173 -9.92 -20.91 -18.84
N GLY A 174 -8.76 -20.49 -18.35
CA GLY A 174 -7.48 -20.70 -19.03
C GLY A 174 -7.36 -20.18 -20.45
N VAL A 175 -7.40 -18.86 -20.64
CA VAL A 175 -6.74 -18.28 -21.82
C VAL A 175 -5.28 -18.06 -21.48
N ALA A 176 -4.42 -18.75 -22.23
CA ALA A 176 -3.01 -18.44 -22.31
C ALA A 176 -2.90 -17.02 -22.89
N ASP A 177 -2.81 -16.04 -22.00
CA ASP A 177 -2.26 -14.74 -22.39
C ASP A 177 -0.79 -15.04 -22.63
N GLY A 178 -0.38 -15.01 -23.89
CA GLY A 178 1.03 -15.13 -24.25
C GLY A 178 1.78 -14.04 -23.50
N ALA A 179 2.47 -14.42 -22.42
CA ALA A 179 3.51 -13.61 -21.85
C ALA A 179 4.55 -13.43 -22.97
N SER A 180 4.42 -12.35 -23.73
CA SER A 180 5.51 -11.94 -24.59
C SER A 180 6.62 -11.53 -23.65
N GLU A 181 7.60 -12.41 -23.48
CA GLU A 181 8.80 -12.12 -22.69
C GLU A 181 9.65 -10.99 -23.28
N ASN A 182 9.29 -10.38 -24.41
CA ASN A 182 10.12 -9.33 -25.04
C ASN A 182 9.34 -8.21 -25.76
N GLY A 183 8.07 -7.99 -25.43
CA GLY A 183 7.25 -6.92 -26.02
C GLY A 183 7.00 -5.76 -25.06
N LYS A 184 8.06 -5.05 -24.64
CA LYS A 184 7.92 -3.86 -23.79
C LYS A 184 7.13 -2.80 -24.57
N THR A 185 5.84 -2.64 -24.25
CA THR A 185 5.08 -1.49 -24.73
C THR A 185 5.14 -0.46 -23.63
N ASP A 186 5.49 0.77 -23.98
CA ASP A 186 5.79 1.87 -23.05
C ASP A 186 4.51 2.44 -22.37
N LYS A 187 3.55 1.55 -22.05
CA LYS A 187 2.25 1.92 -21.52
C LYS A 187 2.30 1.87 -19.99
N PRO A 188 1.95 2.97 -19.31
CA PRO A 188 1.95 3.01 -17.85
C PRO A 188 1.05 1.91 -17.25
N ALA A 189 1.54 1.25 -16.20
CA ALA A 189 0.74 0.28 -15.47
C ALA A 189 -0.36 0.95 -14.65
N PHE A 190 -1.47 0.24 -14.43
CA PHE A 190 -2.55 0.67 -13.55
C PHE A 190 -3.12 -0.53 -12.77
N TYR A 191 -3.92 -0.24 -11.75
CA TYR A 191 -4.44 -1.26 -10.83
C TYR A 191 -5.94 -1.11 -10.60
N ILE A 192 -6.63 -2.24 -10.47
CA ILE A 192 -8.03 -2.28 -10.03
C ILE A 192 -8.07 -2.99 -8.68
N LEU A 193 -8.75 -2.38 -7.70
CA LEU A 193 -8.76 -2.86 -6.32
C LEU A 193 -10.19 -3.08 -5.82
N ASP A 194 -10.35 -4.07 -4.95
CA ASP A 194 -11.45 -4.14 -3.99
C ASP A 194 -10.96 -3.63 -2.62
N THR A 195 -11.54 -2.53 -2.20
CA THR A 195 -11.28 -1.84 -0.92
C THR A 195 -12.55 -1.75 -0.07
N THR A 196 -13.58 -2.51 -0.43
CA THR A 196 -14.90 -2.47 0.23
C THR A 196 -14.94 -3.25 1.54
N ASN A 197 -13.98 -4.16 1.75
CA ASN A 197 -13.87 -4.97 2.96
C ASN A 197 -12.88 -4.33 3.94
N ALA A 198 -12.94 -4.75 5.21
CA ALA A 198 -12.01 -4.30 6.24
C ALA A 198 -10.54 -4.69 5.93
N ILE A 199 -10.37 -5.73 5.10
CA ILE A 199 -9.07 -6.20 4.63
C ILE A 199 -8.76 -5.57 3.27
N LYS A 200 -7.57 -4.98 3.16
CA LYS A 200 -7.05 -4.39 1.93
C LYS A 200 -5.92 -5.24 1.34
N PRO A 201 -5.56 -5.03 0.06
CA PRO A 201 -4.54 -5.85 -0.61
C PRO A 201 -3.15 -5.75 0.01
N LEU A 202 -2.83 -4.62 0.65
CA LEU A 202 -1.56 -4.37 1.31
C LEU A 202 -1.75 -4.06 2.80
N ILE A 203 -0.67 -4.16 3.56
CA ILE A 203 -0.65 -3.90 5.00
C ILE A 203 0.38 -2.81 5.29
N TRP A 204 -0.02 -1.79 6.03
CA TRP A 204 0.87 -0.90 6.75
C TRP A 204 0.89 -1.34 8.22
N GLN A 205 2.03 -1.89 8.65
CA GLN A 205 2.24 -2.29 10.03
C GLN A 205 2.93 -1.16 10.79
N GLU A 206 2.20 -0.51 11.69
CA GLU A 206 2.73 0.58 12.52
C GLU A 206 3.02 0.07 13.93
N ARG A 207 4.27 0.22 14.37
CA ARG A 207 4.69 -0.12 15.74
C ARG A 207 4.92 1.11 16.60
N THR A 208 5.60 2.11 16.04
CA THR A 208 5.92 3.36 16.75
C THR A 208 5.73 4.50 15.78
N LYS A 209 4.76 5.35 16.09
CA LYS A 209 4.49 6.58 15.34
C LYS A 209 5.72 7.50 15.37
N PRO A 210 5.96 8.27 14.31
CA PRO A 210 7.02 9.26 14.31
C PRO A 210 6.81 10.30 15.42
N GLU A 211 7.82 10.45 16.27
CA GLU A 211 7.90 11.51 17.28
C GLU A 211 9.26 12.19 17.19
N ILE A 212 9.27 13.52 17.36
CA ILE A 212 10.50 14.32 17.41
C ILE A 212 10.99 14.41 18.87
N GLU A 213 12.24 14.00 19.08
CA GLU A 213 12.91 13.96 20.38
C GLU A 213 14.12 14.91 20.37
N PRO A 214 14.25 15.83 21.34
CA PRO A 214 15.40 16.71 21.47
C PRO A 214 16.53 16.07 22.31
N LYS A 215 17.78 16.46 22.04
CA LYS A 215 18.92 16.16 22.90
C LYS A 215 19.86 17.38 23.02
N PHE A 216 19.49 18.30 23.92
CA PHE A 216 20.18 19.58 24.12
C PHE A 216 20.83 19.77 25.51
N ASP A 217 20.66 18.83 26.44
CA ASP A 217 21.24 18.90 27.79
C ASP A 217 22.73 18.50 27.74
N PRO A 218 23.68 19.41 28.06
CA PRO A 218 25.11 19.09 28.04
C PRO A 218 25.50 17.96 28.98
N SER A 219 24.76 17.74 30.07
CA SER A 219 25.03 16.65 31.03
C SER A 219 24.57 15.28 30.53
N LYS A 220 23.76 15.25 29.47
CA LYS A 220 23.17 14.03 28.89
C LYS A 220 23.54 13.84 27.42
N SER A 221 24.29 14.77 26.83
CA SER A 221 24.60 14.79 25.41
C SER A 221 26.08 15.09 25.18
N ASP A 222 26.83 14.06 24.80
CA ASP A 222 28.23 14.19 24.41
C ASP A 222 28.39 15.17 23.24
N LYS A 223 27.42 15.23 22.31
CA LYS A 223 27.44 16.17 21.18
C LYS A 223 27.31 17.63 21.61
N VAL A 224 26.57 17.90 22.69
CA VAL A 224 26.45 19.26 23.22
C VAL A 224 27.72 19.66 23.95
N PHE A 225 28.32 18.74 24.70
CA PHE A 225 29.52 19.04 25.48
C PHE A 225 30.80 19.07 24.61
N MET A 226 30.96 18.11 23.70
CA MET A 226 32.16 17.93 22.90
C MET A 226 32.15 18.73 21.60
N GLU A 227 30.98 18.90 20.98
CA GLU A 227 30.86 19.45 19.62
C GLU A 227 30.01 20.73 19.54
N ASP A 228 29.52 21.24 20.68
CA ASP A 228 28.71 22.45 20.80
C ASP A 228 27.46 22.45 19.87
N ILE A 229 26.83 21.28 19.73
CA ILE A 229 25.68 21.03 18.85
C ILE A 229 24.47 20.47 19.61
N TYR A 230 23.29 21.01 19.31
CA TYR A 230 21.99 20.49 19.73
C TYR A 230 21.39 19.57 18.67
N LEU A 231 20.74 18.48 19.10
CA LEU A 231 20.12 17.50 18.19
C LEU A 231 18.60 17.45 18.34
N TRP A 232 17.93 17.25 17.21
CA TRP A 232 16.55 16.79 17.15
C TRP A 232 16.48 15.57 16.23
N GLY A 233 16.01 14.46 16.77
CA GLY A 233 15.85 13.20 16.05
C GLY A 233 14.40 12.82 15.93
N VAL A 234 13.99 12.31 14.79
CA VAL A 234 12.72 11.62 14.59
C VAL A 234 13.01 10.13 14.51
N ARG A 235 12.22 9.32 15.21
CA ARG A 235 12.27 7.87 15.08
C ARG A 235 10.89 7.32 14.76
N ALA A 236 10.84 6.34 13.87
CA ALA A 236 9.63 5.60 13.55
C ALA A 236 9.92 4.12 13.46
N ARG A 237 8.92 3.29 13.77
CA ARG A 237 9.04 1.84 13.64
C ARG A 237 7.80 1.27 12.99
N GLY A 238 8.00 0.52 11.92
CA GLY A 238 6.93 -0.08 11.14
C GLY A 238 7.48 -0.74 9.89
N ASN A 239 6.60 -1.35 9.10
CA ASN A 239 6.94 -1.83 7.77
C ASN A 239 5.67 -2.08 6.96
N ALA A 240 5.79 -2.18 5.64
CA ALA A 240 4.70 -2.59 4.78
C ALA A 240 4.86 -4.05 4.32
N GLY A 241 3.75 -4.72 4.01
CA GLY A 241 3.77 -6.05 3.41
C GLY A 241 2.55 -6.37 2.56
N PHE A 242 2.62 -7.49 1.85
CA PHE A 242 1.52 -7.97 1.02
C PHE A 242 0.42 -8.60 1.88
N GLY A 243 -0.83 -8.31 1.51
CA GLY A 243 -2.03 -8.99 2.00
C GLY A 243 -2.55 -9.98 0.95
N PHE A 244 -3.85 -9.93 0.67
CA PHE A 244 -4.50 -10.80 -0.31
C PHE A 244 -4.30 -10.30 -1.74
N TRP A 245 -3.64 -11.11 -2.56
CA TRP A 245 -3.40 -10.82 -3.97
C TRP A 245 -4.72 -10.73 -4.76
N GLN A 246 -5.78 -11.44 -4.33
CA GLN A 246 -7.08 -11.45 -5.00
C GLN A 246 -7.75 -10.07 -5.02
N LEU A 247 -7.41 -9.21 -4.06
CA LEU A 247 -8.06 -7.91 -3.88
C LEU A 247 -7.47 -6.81 -4.78
N ILE A 248 -6.40 -7.08 -5.53
CA ILE A 248 -5.77 -6.12 -6.44
C ILE A 248 -5.33 -6.80 -7.72
N HIS A 249 -5.68 -6.21 -8.85
CA HIS A 249 -5.28 -6.69 -10.17
C HIS A 249 -4.43 -5.64 -10.88
N ARG A 250 -3.24 -6.02 -11.35
CA ARG A 250 -2.32 -5.18 -12.12
C ARG A 250 -2.55 -5.37 -13.61
N VAL A 251 -2.62 -4.26 -14.34
CA VAL A 251 -2.60 -4.24 -15.80
C VAL A 251 -1.34 -3.49 -16.25
N GLU A 252 -0.58 -4.11 -17.14
CA GLU A 252 0.62 -3.51 -17.72
C GLU A 252 0.71 -3.75 -19.22
N ASN A 253 1.56 -3.01 -19.92
CA ASN A 253 1.79 -3.17 -21.35
C ASN A 253 0.48 -3.22 -22.19
N SER A 254 -0.59 -2.56 -21.73
CA SER A 254 -1.94 -2.67 -22.31
C SER A 254 -2.57 -1.29 -22.37
N GLU A 255 -3.40 -1.03 -23.40
CA GLU A 255 -4.17 0.22 -23.44
C GLU A 255 -5.23 0.23 -22.34
N MET A 256 -5.43 1.38 -21.71
CA MET A 256 -6.56 1.58 -20.81
C MET A 256 -7.82 1.80 -21.65
N THR A 257 -8.62 0.75 -21.81
CA THR A 257 -9.86 0.74 -22.58
C THR A 257 -11.01 0.19 -21.74
N LYS A 258 -12.24 0.48 -22.15
CA LYS A 258 -13.46 -0.05 -21.52
C LYS A 258 -13.43 -1.58 -21.46
N GLU A 259 -12.98 -2.22 -22.54
CA GLU A 259 -12.94 -3.67 -22.69
C GLU A 259 -11.98 -4.30 -21.69
N VAL A 260 -10.77 -3.72 -21.54
CA VAL A 260 -9.78 -4.17 -20.55
C VAL A 260 -10.30 -3.99 -19.12
N LEU A 261 -10.93 -2.86 -18.81
CA LEU A 261 -11.50 -2.64 -17.47
C LEU A 261 -12.60 -3.67 -17.15
N VAL A 262 -13.53 -3.90 -18.09
CA VAL A 262 -14.62 -4.88 -17.91
C VAL A 262 -14.08 -6.29 -17.74
N GLU A 263 -13.07 -6.68 -18.52
CA GLU A 263 -12.44 -8.00 -18.41
C GLU A 263 -11.78 -8.21 -17.05
N VAL A 264 -11.01 -7.22 -16.56
CA VAL A 264 -10.35 -7.31 -15.26
C VAL A 264 -11.36 -7.34 -14.12
N ILE A 265 -12.38 -6.46 -14.15
CA ILE A 265 -13.47 -6.48 -13.16
C ILE A 265 -14.16 -7.84 -13.15
N THR A 266 -14.42 -8.41 -14.33
CA THR A 266 -15.04 -9.74 -14.46
C THR A 266 -14.13 -10.82 -13.89
N THR A 267 -12.84 -10.79 -14.20
CA THR A 267 -11.83 -11.72 -13.66
C THR A 267 -11.83 -11.70 -12.14
N MET A 268 -11.72 -10.50 -11.53
CA MET A 268 -11.73 -10.34 -10.07
C MET A 268 -13.01 -10.89 -9.43
N ARG A 269 -14.18 -10.63 -10.03
CA ARG A 269 -15.47 -11.13 -9.52
C ARG A 269 -15.64 -12.65 -9.60
N HIS A 270 -14.88 -13.32 -10.46
CA HIS A 270 -14.91 -14.78 -10.60
C HIS A 270 -13.86 -15.51 -9.75
N LEU A 271 -13.00 -14.79 -9.03
CA LEU A 271 -12.00 -15.41 -8.16
C LEU A 271 -12.68 -16.25 -7.08
N LYS A 272 -12.09 -17.42 -6.85
CA LYS A 272 -12.55 -18.40 -5.87
C LYS A 272 -11.42 -18.71 -4.89
N GLY A 273 -11.75 -18.95 -3.64
CA GLY A 273 -10.87 -19.62 -2.70
C GLY A 273 -10.98 -21.13 -2.82
N ASP A 274 -10.15 -21.82 -2.04
CA ASP A 274 -10.17 -23.28 -1.95
C ASP A 274 -11.57 -23.80 -1.57
N GLY A 275 -11.93 -25.00 -2.03
CA GLY A 275 -13.32 -25.47 -1.92
C GLY A 275 -14.26 -24.85 -2.96
N GLY A 276 -13.72 -24.13 -3.95
CA GLY A 276 -14.47 -23.52 -5.04
C GLY A 276 -15.43 -22.41 -4.60
N LYS A 277 -15.18 -21.76 -3.45
CA LYS A 277 -16.02 -20.68 -2.92
C LYS A 277 -15.70 -19.36 -3.60
N LEU A 278 -16.71 -18.75 -4.23
CA LEU A 278 -16.61 -17.39 -4.75
C LEU A 278 -16.25 -16.44 -3.62
N LEU A 279 -15.25 -15.60 -3.86
CA LEU A 279 -14.73 -14.67 -2.86
C LEU A 279 -15.58 -13.41 -2.72
N ASN A 280 -16.57 -13.21 -3.60
CA ASN A 280 -17.45 -12.05 -3.62
C ASN A 280 -16.67 -10.73 -3.65
N ILE A 281 -15.63 -10.68 -4.48
CA ILE A 281 -14.78 -9.51 -4.66
C ILE A 281 -15.55 -8.45 -5.44
N ARG A 282 -15.50 -7.22 -4.94
CA ARG A 282 -16.24 -6.06 -5.45
C ARG A 282 -15.26 -4.95 -5.83
N PRO A 283 -14.65 -5.04 -7.03
CA PRO A 283 -13.76 -3.98 -7.51
C PRO A 283 -14.46 -2.63 -7.48
N ASN A 284 -13.83 -1.65 -6.84
CA ASN A 284 -14.40 -0.31 -6.62
C ASN A 284 -13.41 0.84 -6.80
N VAL A 285 -12.10 0.57 -6.89
CA VAL A 285 -11.07 1.60 -7.11
C VAL A 285 -10.28 1.29 -8.37
N LEU A 286 -10.06 2.33 -9.17
CA LEU A 286 -9.14 2.35 -10.31
C LEU A 286 -7.95 3.26 -9.94
N LEU A 287 -6.82 2.66 -9.59
CA LEU A 287 -5.60 3.36 -9.23
C LEU A 287 -4.72 3.56 -10.46
N VAL A 288 -4.43 4.82 -10.80
CA VAL A 288 -3.75 5.20 -12.04
C VAL A 288 -2.61 6.19 -11.81
N PRO A 289 -1.54 6.16 -12.64
CA PRO A 289 -0.54 7.20 -12.65
C PRO A 289 -1.13 8.50 -13.26
N PRO A 290 -0.52 9.67 -13.01
CA PRO A 290 -1.02 10.95 -13.53
C PRO A 290 -1.21 10.98 -15.05
N SER A 291 -0.37 10.25 -15.81
CA SER A 291 -0.46 10.15 -17.27
C SER A 291 -1.74 9.49 -17.78
N LEU A 292 -2.43 8.70 -16.94
CA LEU A 292 -3.68 8.02 -17.30
C LEU A 292 -4.92 8.64 -16.66
N GLU A 293 -4.79 9.72 -15.87
CA GLU A 293 -5.90 10.32 -15.14
C GLU A 293 -7.08 10.67 -16.05
N TYR A 294 -6.84 11.46 -17.10
CA TYR A 294 -7.91 11.92 -17.99
C TYR A 294 -8.63 10.76 -18.69
N THR A 295 -7.87 9.79 -19.18
CA THR A 295 -8.41 8.57 -19.80
C THR A 295 -9.26 7.78 -18.80
N ALA A 296 -8.77 7.60 -17.57
CA ALA A 296 -9.49 6.89 -16.52
C ALA A 296 -10.82 7.58 -16.18
N ARG A 297 -10.80 8.90 -15.93
CA ARG A 297 -12.01 9.67 -15.63
C ARG A 297 -13.00 9.67 -16.79
N GLN A 298 -12.51 9.81 -18.01
CA GLN A 298 -13.37 9.70 -19.19
C GLN A 298 -14.06 8.34 -19.26
N LEU A 299 -13.36 7.25 -18.95
CA LEU A 299 -13.91 5.90 -19.02
C LEU A 299 -14.91 5.59 -17.91
N VAL A 300 -14.69 6.03 -16.66
CA VAL A 300 -15.49 5.58 -15.50
C VAL A 300 -16.26 6.68 -14.77
N GLU A 301 -16.10 7.95 -15.14
CA GLU A 301 -16.78 9.08 -14.48
C GLU A 301 -17.61 9.94 -15.43
N ALA A 302 -17.29 9.97 -16.73
CA ALA A 302 -18.06 10.74 -17.72
C ALA A 302 -19.51 10.25 -17.84
N ASP A 303 -20.44 11.18 -18.11
CA ASP A 303 -21.85 10.88 -18.38
C ASP A 303 -22.06 10.16 -19.73
N VAL A 304 -21.36 10.64 -20.75
CA VAL A 304 -21.54 10.24 -22.16
C VAL A 304 -20.17 10.03 -22.80
N ILE A 305 -20.01 8.93 -23.54
CA ILE A 305 -18.83 8.64 -24.35
C ILE A 305 -19.31 8.38 -25.78
N ASN A 306 -18.75 9.09 -26.76
CA ASN A 306 -19.08 8.96 -28.18
C ASN A 306 -20.60 9.06 -28.46
N GLY A 307 -21.29 9.97 -27.77
CA GLY A 307 -22.74 10.19 -27.95
C GLY A 307 -23.65 9.16 -27.29
N THR A 308 -23.11 8.22 -26.50
CA THR A 308 -23.89 7.20 -25.78
C THR A 308 -23.64 7.25 -24.28
N THR A 309 -24.64 6.84 -23.48
CA THR A 309 -24.52 6.80 -22.01
C THR A 309 -23.37 5.90 -21.58
N ASN A 310 -22.53 6.38 -20.67
CA ASN A 310 -21.43 5.61 -20.13
C ASN A 310 -21.92 4.56 -19.11
N VAL A 311 -21.89 3.29 -19.53
CA VAL A 311 -22.28 2.15 -18.67
C VAL A 311 -21.28 1.85 -17.55
N LEU A 312 -20.06 2.39 -17.61
CA LEU A 312 -19.06 2.25 -16.54
C LEU A 312 -19.10 3.39 -15.52
N LYS A 313 -19.98 4.38 -15.70
CA LYS A 313 -20.06 5.52 -14.80
C LYS A 313 -20.29 5.05 -13.35
N GLY A 314 -19.35 5.40 -12.46
CA GLY A 314 -19.43 5.10 -11.04
C GLY A 314 -19.13 3.64 -10.67
N VAL A 315 -18.74 2.79 -11.63
CA VAL A 315 -18.34 1.39 -11.34
C VAL A 315 -17.03 1.35 -10.56
N LEU A 316 -16.09 2.23 -10.90
CA LEU A 316 -14.82 2.41 -10.19
C LEU A 316 -14.64 3.90 -9.85
N LYS A 317 -14.07 4.17 -8.69
CA LYS A 317 -13.57 5.50 -8.32
C LYS A 317 -12.14 5.65 -8.80
N VAL A 318 -11.84 6.72 -9.53
CA VAL A 318 -10.46 7.00 -9.96
C VAL A 318 -9.65 7.55 -8.79
N GLU A 319 -8.54 6.89 -8.48
CA GLU A 319 -7.53 7.36 -7.54
C GLU A 319 -6.22 7.57 -8.31
N VAL A 320 -5.70 8.80 -8.27
CA VAL A 320 -4.49 9.17 -9.01
C VAL A 320 -3.33 9.23 -8.04
N SER A 321 -2.24 8.52 -8.35
CA SER A 321 -1.06 8.50 -7.49
C SER A 321 0.24 8.62 -8.30
N PRO A 322 1.11 9.59 -8.00
CA PRO A 322 2.41 9.71 -8.65
C PRO A 322 3.38 8.58 -8.24
N PHE A 323 3.10 7.89 -7.13
CA PHE A 323 3.98 6.84 -6.60
C PHE A 323 4.01 5.57 -7.46
N ILE A 324 3.02 5.38 -8.35
CA ILE A 324 2.93 4.21 -9.23
C ILE A 324 3.42 4.47 -10.66
N VAL A 325 4.07 5.61 -10.90
CA VAL A 325 4.80 5.86 -12.15
C VAL A 325 5.99 4.90 -12.23
N GLU A 326 6.12 4.24 -13.38
CA GLU A 326 7.16 3.26 -13.75
C GLU A 326 7.86 3.64 -15.04
#